data_AF-A0A7K0WRF5-F1
#
_entry.id   AF-A0A7K0WRF5-F1
#
_cell.length_a   1.000
_cell.length_b   1.000
_cell.length_c   1.000
_cell.angle_alpha   90.00
_cell.angle_beta   90.00
_cell.angle_gamma   90.00
#
_symmetry.space_group_name_H-M   'P 1'
#
loop_
_entity.id
_entity.type
_entity.pdbx_description
1 polymer ?
#
loop_
_entity_poly.entity_id
_entity_poly.type
_entity_poly.pdbx_seq_one_letter_code
_entity_poly.pdbx_strand_id
1 'polypeptide(L)'
;MRAGLWAGLFLVLAVSLYDAGSFLLGADASSRWEGPVAGMIGALGVTFTIATFHPPPFSTASAWIAGIVICVASPLGQWLGSFFLPSAGAHAPALRRIDAYLVAAPLFLVCIWFF
;
A
#
# COMPACT_ATOMS: atom_id res chain seq x y z
N MET A 1 -3.53 18.12 14.99
CA MET A 1 -4.20 16.81 15.13
C MET A 1 -4.97 16.36 13.88
N ARG A 2 -5.85 17.19 13.28
CA ARG A 2 -6.66 16.76 12.12
C ARG A 2 -5.87 16.38 10.84
N ALA A 3 -4.75 17.05 10.55
CA ALA A 3 -3.93 16.75 9.36
C ALA A 3 -3.28 15.34 9.42
N GLY A 4 -2.84 14.91 10.60
CA GLY A 4 -2.27 13.57 10.78
C GLY A 4 -3.31 12.45 10.61
N LEU A 5 -4.59 12.73 10.91
CA LEU A 5 -5.68 11.77 10.72
C LEU A 5 -5.87 11.44 9.24
N TRP A 6 -5.91 12.43 8.36
CA TRP A 6 -6.09 12.23 6.92
C TRP A 6 -4.92 11.47 6.29
N ALA A 7 -3.69 11.77 6.69
CA ALA A 7 -2.51 11.03 6.25
C ALA A 7 -2.56 9.56 6.71
N GLY A 8 -2.96 9.32 7.97
CA GLY A 8 -3.16 7.95 8.48
C GLY A 8 -4.26 7.20 7.74
N LEU A 9 -5.40 7.84 7.49
CA LEU A 9 -6.51 7.25 6.72
C LEU A 9 -6.09 6.93 5.29
N PHE A 10 -5.33 7.81 4.64
CA PHE A 10 -4.77 7.57 3.31
C PHE A 10 -3.95 6.28 3.28
N LEU A 11 -2.97 6.18 4.19
CA LEU A 11 -2.08 5.03 4.27
C LEU A 11 -2.86 3.74 4.51
N VAL A 12 -3.75 3.75 5.51
CA VAL A 12 -4.53 2.55 5.87
C VAL A 12 -5.44 2.12 4.73
N LEU A 13 -6.19 3.05 4.13
CA LEU A 13 -7.09 2.72 3.02
C LEU A 13 -6.33 2.24 1.79
N ALA A 14 -5.25 2.92 1.41
CA ALA A 14 -4.49 2.57 0.22
C ALA A 14 -3.83 1.18 0.35
N VAL A 15 -3.20 0.89 1.50
CA VAL A 15 -2.58 -0.42 1.75
C VAL A 15 -3.63 -1.52 1.92
N SER A 16 -4.76 -1.24 2.60
CA SER A 16 -5.85 -2.22 2.72
C SER A 16 -6.50 -2.54 1.38
N LEU A 17 -6.70 -1.55 0.50
CA LEU A 17 -7.26 -1.80 -0.84
C LEU A 17 -6.24 -2.50 -1.75
N TYR A 18 -4.94 -2.22 -1.57
CA TYR A 18 -3.88 -3.01 -2.20
C TYR A 18 -3.95 -4.47 -1.78
N ASP A 19 -4.01 -4.75 -0.48
CA ASP A 19 -4.02 -6.13 0.03
C ASP A 19 -5.28 -6.89 -0.41
N ALA A 20 -6.45 -6.23 -0.31
CA ALA A 20 -7.71 -6.80 -0.80
C ALA A 20 -7.67 -7.10 -2.31
N GLY A 21 -7.16 -6.18 -3.13
CA GLY A 21 -7.01 -6.40 -4.57
C GLY A 21 -6.04 -7.53 -4.88
N SER A 22 -4.91 -7.58 -4.17
CA SER A 22 -3.89 -8.62 -4.33
C SER A 22 -4.39 -9.99 -3.90
N PHE A 23 -5.22 -10.07 -2.86
CA PHE A 23 -5.80 -11.32 -2.40
C PHE A 23 -6.88 -11.84 -3.37
N LEU A 24 -7.80 -10.97 -3.80
CA LEU A 24 -8.92 -11.34 -4.65
C LEU A 24 -8.47 -11.89 -6.01
N LEU A 25 -7.51 -11.21 -6.66
CA LEU A 25 -6.99 -11.64 -7.96
C LEU A 25 -5.79 -12.58 -7.85
N GLY A 26 -5.15 -12.67 -6.67
CA GLY A 26 -4.04 -13.59 -6.43
C GLY A 26 -4.44 -15.04 -6.17
N ALA A 27 -5.70 -15.30 -5.76
CA ALA A 27 -6.14 -16.64 -5.36
C ALA A 27 -6.18 -17.65 -6.52
N ASP A 28 -6.63 -17.22 -7.70
CA ASP A 28 -6.72 -18.04 -8.93
C ASP A 28 -5.74 -17.58 -10.02
N ALA A 29 -4.69 -16.86 -9.63
CA ALA A 29 -3.79 -16.21 -10.59
C ALA A 29 -2.98 -17.21 -11.41
N SER A 30 -2.88 -16.95 -12.72
CA SER A 30 -2.02 -17.72 -13.62
C SER A 30 -0.56 -17.25 -13.57
N SER A 31 -0.35 -16.02 -13.12
CA SER A 31 0.95 -15.35 -13.03
C SER A 31 1.16 -14.71 -11.67
N ARG A 32 2.42 -14.71 -11.22
CA ARG A 32 2.86 -14.09 -9.95
C ARG A 32 2.53 -12.59 -9.84
N TRP A 33 2.28 -11.93 -10.98
CA TRP A 33 2.05 -10.48 -11.03
C TRP A 33 0.57 -10.07 -11.00
N GLU A 34 -0.37 -10.98 -11.24
CA GLU A 34 -1.80 -10.62 -11.31
C GLU A 34 -2.32 -10.05 -9.99
N GLY A 35 -1.94 -10.66 -8.86
CA GLY A 35 -2.25 -10.15 -7.52
C GLY A 35 -1.67 -8.75 -7.27
N PRO A 36 -0.34 -8.54 -7.32
CA PRO A 36 0.24 -7.23 -7.08
C PRO A 36 -0.30 -6.12 -7.99
N VAL A 37 -0.54 -6.41 -9.28
CA VAL A 37 -1.10 -5.44 -10.23
C VAL A 37 -2.53 -5.06 -9.85
N ALA A 38 -3.36 -6.03 -9.48
CA ALA A 38 -4.70 -5.76 -8.97
C ALA A 38 -4.69 -4.90 -7.71
N GLY A 39 -3.78 -5.20 -6.78
CA GLY A 39 -3.57 -4.40 -5.58
C GLY A 39 -3.18 -2.96 -5.91
N MET A 40 -2.26 -2.75 -6.86
CA MET A 40 -1.87 -1.40 -7.29
C MET A 40 -3.07 -0.63 -7.84
N ILE A 41 -3.94 -1.25 -8.65
CA ILE A 41 -5.17 -0.61 -9.14
C ILE A 41 -6.08 -0.18 -7.97
N GLY A 42 -6.21 -1.02 -6.94
CA GLY A 42 -6.92 -0.66 -5.70
C GLY A 42 -6.33 0.58 -5.02
N ALA A 43 -5.02 0.58 -4.75
CA ALA A 43 -4.34 1.72 -4.14
C ALA A 43 -4.47 3.01 -4.97
N LEU A 44 -4.45 2.90 -6.31
CA LEU A 44 -4.66 4.03 -7.21
C LEU A 44 -6.08 4.59 -7.12
N GLY A 45 -7.10 3.77 -6.84
CA GLY A 45 -8.47 4.26 -6.59
C GLY A 45 -8.57 5.15 -5.35
N VAL A 46 -7.89 4.77 -4.26
CA VAL A 46 -7.77 5.60 -3.05
C VAL A 46 -7.00 6.88 -3.34
N THR A 47 -5.88 6.75 -4.06
CA THR A 47 -5.03 7.88 -4.47
C THR A 47 -5.81 8.90 -5.28
N PHE A 48 -6.56 8.44 -6.29
CA PHE A 48 -7.39 9.29 -7.15
C PHE A 48 -8.44 10.05 -6.33
N THR A 49 -9.09 9.38 -5.38
CA THR A 49 -10.07 10.00 -4.49
C THR A 49 -9.44 11.14 -3.70
N ILE A 50 -8.29 10.93 -3.10
CA ILE A 50 -7.61 11.93 -2.27
C ILE A 50 -7.06 13.08 -3.15
N ALA A 51 -6.51 12.75 -4.32
CA ALA A 51 -6.05 13.72 -5.31
C ALA A 51 -7.19 14.59 -5.88
N THR A 52 -8.45 14.17 -5.73
CA THR A 52 -9.64 14.92 -6.16
C THR A 52 -10.22 15.78 -5.04
N PHE A 53 -10.25 15.27 -3.80
CA PHE A 53 -10.87 15.97 -2.65
C PHE A 53 -9.92 16.88 -1.88
N HIS A 54 -8.60 16.74 -2.07
CA HIS A 54 -7.56 17.56 -1.41
C HIS A 54 -7.74 17.72 0.11
N PRO A 55 -7.96 16.64 0.88
CA PRO A 55 -8.00 16.76 2.33
C PRO A 55 -6.63 17.23 2.82
N PRO A 56 -6.55 18.21 3.74
CA PRO A 56 -5.26 18.63 4.32
C PRO A 56 -4.52 17.43 4.93
N PRO A 57 -3.22 17.20 4.66
CA PRO A 57 -2.24 18.11 4.05
C PRO A 57 -2.04 17.95 2.53
N PHE A 58 -2.88 17.20 1.82
CA PHE A 58 -2.60 16.80 0.44
C PHE A 58 -2.97 17.86 -0.61
N SER A 59 -2.00 18.18 -1.47
CA SER A 59 -2.22 18.70 -2.82
C SER A 59 -2.42 17.56 -3.84
N THR A 60 -2.85 17.88 -5.07
CA THR A 60 -2.94 16.87 -6.15
C THR A 60 -1.61 16.15 -6.37
N ALA A 61 -0.51 16.90 -6.45
CA ALA A 61 0.80 16.36 -6.72
C ALA A 61 1.29 15.47 -5.57
N SER A 62 1.17 15.94 -4.32
CA SER A 62 1.60 15.16 -3.15
C SER A 62 0.75 13.90 -2.96
N ALA A 63 -0.56 13.94 -3.27
CA ALA A 63 -1.42 12.77 -3.25
C ALA A 63 -0.96 11.70 -4.26
N TRP A 64 -0.69 12.10 -5.51
CA TRP A 64 -0.19 11.19 -6.54
C TRP A 64 1.18 10.61 -6.20
N ILE A 65 2.10 11.44 -5.71
CA ILE A 65 3.42 10.98 -5.29
C ILE A 65 3.29 9.96 -4.16
N ALA A 66 2.51 10.26 -3.12
CA ALA A 66 2.28 9.34 -2.02
C ALA A 66 1.62 8.03 -2.48
N GLY A 67 0.64 8.11 -3.39
CA GLY A 67 -0.04 6.94 -3.95
C GLY A 67 0.88 6.04 -4.79
N ILE A 68 1.69 6.63 -5.66
CA ILE A 68 2.69 5.89 -6.46
C ILE A 68 3.71 5.21 -5.54
N VAL A 69 4.16 5.93 -4.50
CA VAL A 69 5.08 5.36 -3.50
C VAL A 69 4.45 4.16 -2.81
N ILE A 70 3.19 4.23 -2.39
CA ILE A 70 2.50 3.06 -1.81
C ILE A 70 2.38 1.92 -2.82
N CYS A 71 2.08 2.20 -4.09
CA CYS A 71 1.95 1.17 -5.14
C CYS A 71 3.25 0.39 -5.34
N VAL A 72 4.40 1.07 -5.29
CA VAL A 72 5.71 0.43 -5.42
C VAL A 72 6.17 -0.21 -4.11
N ALA A 73 5.92 0.46 -2.98
CA ALA A 73 6.38 0.02 -1.66
C ALA A 73 5.64 -1.22 -1.15
N SER A 74 4.35 -1.35 -1.43
CA SER A 74 3.53 -2.49 -0.97
C SER A 74 4.03 -3.86 -1.47
N PRO A 75 4.29 -4.07 -2.78
CA PRO A 75 4.85 -5.35 -3.25
C PRO A 75 6.26 -5.59 -2.73
N LEU A 76 7.07 -4.53 -2.58
CA LEU A 76 8.40 -4.63 -1.97
C LEU A 76 8.30 -5.11 -0.52
N GLY A 77 7.33 -4.62 0.26
CA GLY A 77 7.06 -5.07 1.62
C GLY A 77 6.70 -6.54 1.71
N GLN A 78 5.83 -7.01 0.82
CA GLN A 78 5.45 -8.44 0.73
C GLN A 78 6.65 -9.33 0.37
N TRP A 79 7.52 -8.89 -0.55
CA TRP A 79 8.75 -9.63 -0.88
C TRP A 79 9.74 -9.64 0.28
N LEU A 80 9.90 -8.51 0.98
CA LEU A 80 10.77 -8.41 2.15
C LEU A 80 10.27 -9.35 3.25
N GLY A 81 8.97 -9.34 3.55
CA GLY A 81 8.34 -10.25 4.51
C GLY A 81 8.52 -11.72 4.13
N SER A 82 8.39 -12.05 2.84
CA SER A 82 8.61 -13.39 2.31
C SER A 82 10.06 -13.85 2.42
N PHE A 83 11.04 -12.95 2.30
CA PHE A 83 12.47 -13.25 2.44
C PHE A 83 12.86 -13.66 3.86
N PHE A 84 12.17 -13.13 4.88
CA PHE A 84 12.38 -13.51 6.28
C PHE A 84 11.74 -14.85 6.67
N LEU A 85 10.91 -15.45 5.79
CA LEU A 85 10.25 -16.71 6.06
C LEU A 85 11.07 -17.91 5.55
N PRO A 86 11.13 -19.03 6.29
CA PRO A 86 11.89 -20.22 5.88
C PRO A 86 11.40 -20.83 4.56
N SER A 87 10.12 -20.65 4.25
CA SER A 87 9.49 -21.12 3.02
C SER A 87 8.28 -20.26 2.67
N ALA A 88 7.88 -20.25 1.39
CA ALA A 88 6.70 -19.52 0.92
C ALA A 88 5.39 -19.98 1.59
N GLY A 89 5.35 -21.20 2.13
CA GLY A 89 4.22 -21.78 2.84
C GLY A 89 4.27 -21.61 4.36
N ALA A 90 5.30 -20.95 4.91
CA ALA A 90 5.45 -20.82 6.36
C ALA A 90 4.24 -20.10 6.97
N HIS A 91 3.71 -20.67 8.06
CA HIS A 91 2.54 -20.15 8.75
C HIS A 91 2.91 -18.90 9.57
N ALA A 92 2.76 -17.73 8.95
CA ALA A 92 3.04 -16.43 9.54
C ALA A 92 1.89 -15.42 9.33
N PRO A 93 0.68 -15.70 9.87
CA PRO A 93 -0.51 -14.90 9.57
C PRO A 93 -0.41 -13.45 10.05
N ALA A 94 0.27 -13.20 11.17
CA ALA A 94 0.48 -11.85 11.66
C ALA A 94 1.40 -11.04 10.73
N LEU A 95 2.50 -11.64 10.27
CA LEU A 95 3.45 -11.01 9.37
C LEU A 95 2.81 -10.68 8.01
N ARG A 96 2.05 -11.62 7.44
CA ARG A 96 1.35 -11.44 6.15
C ARG A 96 0.28 -10.36 6.14
N ARG A 97 -0.16 -9.87 7.31
CA ARG A 97 -1.10 -8.73 7.42
C ARG A 97 -0.40 -7.38 7.47
N ILE A 98 0.89 -7.37 7.82
CA ILE A 98 1.67 -6.14 8.06
C ILE A 98 2.85 -6.01 7.10
N ASP A 99 3.11 -6.99 6.25
CA ASP A 99 4.25 -7.03 5.34
C ASP A 99 4.25 -5.88 4.34
N ALA A 100 3.11 -5.55 3.74
CA ALA A 100 2.96 -4.37 2.88
C ALA A 100 3.28 -3.07 3.64
N TYR A 101 2.90 -2.97 4.92
CA TYR A 101 3.19 -1.81 5.76
C TYR A 101 4.68 -1.68 6.11
N LEU A 102 5.46 -2.77 6.12
CA LEU A 102 6.89 -2.73 6.49
C LEU A 102 7.69 -1.74 5.64
N VAL A 103 7.34 -1.62 4.36
CA VAL A 103 8.01 -0.71 3.42
C VAL A 103 7.11 0.47 3.07
N ALA A 104 5.80 0.26 2.91
CA ALA A 104 4.87 1.35 2.55
C ALA A 104 4.75 2.41 3.64
N ALA A 105 4.66 2.03 4.92
CA ALA A 105 4.49 3.01 6.00
C ALA A 105 5.69 3.95 6.18
N PRO A 106 6.96 3.48 6.28
CA PRO A 106 8.09 4.39 6.44
C PRO A 106 8.30 5.25 5.19
N LEU A 107 8.17 4.70 3.98
CA LEU A 107 8.31 5.49 2.76
C LEU A 107 7.21 6.54 2.62
N PHE A 108 5.97 6.19 2.95
CA PHE A 108 4.88 7.15 3.00
C PHE A 108 5.14 8.25 4.02
N LEU A 109 5.59 7.91 5.23
CA LEU A 109 5.91 8.90 6.25
C LEU A 109 7.01 9.87 5.77
N VAL A 110 8.06 9.35 5.14
CA VAL A 110 9.12 10.16 4.53
C VAL A 110 8.55 11.09 3.47
N CYS A 111 7.67 10.59 2.59
CA CYS A 111 7.01 11.43 1.60
C CYS A 111 6.20 12.55 2.24
N ILE A 112 5.33 12.24 3.20
CA ILE A 112 4.52 13.26 3.91
C ILE A 112 5.38 14.25 4.68
N TRP A 113 6.56 13.86 5.16
CA TRP A 113 7.45 14.76 5.87
C TRP A 113 8.06 15.83 4.96
N PHE A 114 8.27 15.50 3.69
CA PHE A 114 8.88 16.40 2.70
C PHE A 114 7.85 17.25 1.92
N PHE A 115 6.55 17.02 2.08
CA PHE A 115 5.47 17.75 1.42
C PHE A 115 4.61 18.51 2.44
#